data_AF-A0A1Y2CJD4-F1
#
_entry.id   AF-A0A1Y2CJD4-F1
#
_cell.length_a   1.000
_cell.length_b   1.000
_cell.length_c   1.000
_cell.angle_alpha   90.00
_cell.angle_beta   90.00
_cell.angle_gamma   90.00
#
_symmetry.space_group_name_H-M   'P 1'
#
loop_
_entity.id
_entity.type
_entity.pdbx_description
1 polymer ?
#
loop_
_entity_poly.entity_id
_entity_poly.type
_entity_poly.pdbx_seq_one_letter_code
_entity_poly.pdbx_strand_id
1 'polypeptide(L)'
;MNISNNNNNNNEISKSKRYFPKVGKCICFLSSDKSFKICTSIVMIYYIISLGLYTFIYGFSNVSDSIIYSEIMLLGIVVSHVFLLEGVKKLKSFYMIQFIMFYGIYIIVVILKEISIIMSAIGFKTSENIRESIIFEYQNNNRLYSIISKYKEKQLDEFISSCFKYTIITKIIEIVIMIYYYLVNCSYIEDMIEFVEHEDRFREYENNIETNK
;
A
#
# COMPACT_ATOMS: atom_id res chain seq x y z
N MET A 1 -8.71 57.32 35.42
CA MET A 1 -8.88 55.95 35.95
C MET A 1 -8.86 55.02 34.76
N ASN A 2 -7.76 54.27 34.60
CA ASN A 2 -7.51 53.43 33.43
C ASN A 2 -8.40 52.19 33.46
N ILE A 3 -9.18 51.97 32.40
CA ILE A 3 -9.80 50.68 32.10
C ILE A 3 -8.92 50.03 31.04
N SER A 4 -7.96 49.23 31.48
CA SER A 4 -7.20 48.32 30.63
C SER A 4 -8.02 47.04 30.43
N ASN A 5 -8.83 47.00 29.36
CA ASN A 5 -9.38 45.73 28.87
C ASN A 5 -8.30 45.02 28.07
N ASN A 6 -7.57 44.14 28.76
CA ASN A 6 -6.62 43.23 28.16
C ASN A 6 -7.40 42.01 27.62
N ASN A 7 -7.97 42.15 26.41
CA ASN A 7 -8.52 41.02 25.67
C ASN A 7 -7.35 40.19 25.13
N ASN A 8 -6.83 39.30 25.98
CA ASN A 8 -6.05 38.15 25.55
C ASN A 8 -6.98 37.19 24.79
N ASN A 9 -7.26 37.50 23.52
CA ASN A 9 -7.71 36.51 22.55
C ASN A 9 -6.53 35.60 22.25
N ASN A 10 -6.28 34.66 23.17
CA ASN A 10 -5.52 33.46 22.89
C ASN A 10 -6.35 32.66 21.88
N ASN A 11 -6.19 32.97 20.59
CA ASN A 11 -6.43 32.03 19.52
C ASN A 11 -5.38 30.92 19.66
N GLU A 12 -5.54 30.06 20.65
CA GLU A 12 -4.93 28.74 20.62
C GLU A 12 -5.52 28.05 19.39
N ILE A 13 -4.78 28.14 18.28
CA ILE A 13 -4.98 27.31 17.11
C ILE A 13 -4.97 25.89 17.66
N SER A 14 -6.15 25.28 17.80
CA SER A 14 -6.29 23.89 18.19
C SER A 14 -5.52 23.11 17.14
N LYS A 15 -4.31 22.68 17.50
CA LYS A 15 -3.48 21.88 16.60
C LYS A 15 -4.29 20.65 16.27
N SER A 16 -4.64 20.51 14.99
CA SER A 16 -5.23 19.29 14.45
C SER A 16 -4.44 18.09 14.96
N LYS A 17 -5.15 17.10 15.52
CA LYS A 17 -4.51 15.94 16.13
C LYS A 17 -4.01 15.04 15.00
N ARG A 18 -2.72 15.10 14.74
CA ARG A 18 -2.04 14.27 13.75
C ARG A 18 -1.97 12.80 14.18
N TYR A 19 -2.25 11.88 13.27
CA TYR A 19 -2.23 10.43 13.48
C TYR A 19 -0.96 9.76 12.94
N PHE A 20 -0.37 10.27 11.85
CA PHE A 20 0.86 9.74 11.26
C PHE A 20 2.07 10.63 11.59
N PRO A 21 3.29 10.07 11.72
CA PRO A 21 4.48 10.88 11.95
C PRO A 21 4.79 11.75 10.73
N LYS A 22 5.47 12.88 10.95
CA LYS A 22 6.09 13.65 9.86
C LYS A 22 7.23 12.82 9.27
N VAL A 23 6.99 12.24 8.10
CA VAL A 23 8.03 11.56 7.34
C VAL A 23 8.67 12.58 6.41
N GLY A 24 10.00 12.61 6.37
CA GLY A 24 10.76 13.55 5.52
C GLY A 24 10.47 13.37 4.03
N LYS A 25 11.09 14.23 3.20
CA LYS A 25 10.94 14.20 1.72
C LYS A 25 11.15 12.76 1.18
N CYS A 26 10.31 12.32 0.23
CA CYS A 26 10.51 11.06 -0.55
C CYS A 26 11.95 11.09 -1.13
N ILE A 27 12.54 9.91 -1.41
CA ILE A 27 13.96 9.71 -1.79
C ILE A 27 14.39 10.58 -2.99
N CYS A 28 13.46 11.05 -3.81
CA CYS A 28 13.74 12.00 -4.87
C CYS A 28 13.88 13.42 -4.28
N PHE A 29 15.03 14.08 -4.48
CA PHE A 29 15.38 15.44 -4.04
C PHE A 29 14.47 16.59 -4.55
N LEU A 30 13.23 16.30 -4.89
CA LEU A 30 12.20 17.18 -5.42
C LEU A 30 11.38 17.82 -4.28
N SER A 31 10.51 18.78 -4.62
CA SER A 31 9.50 19.28 -3.68
C SER A 31 8.53 18.16 -3.29
N SER A 32 7.95 18.26 -2.09
CA SER A 32 7.05 17.24 -1.53
C SER A 32 5.94 16.85 -2.51
N ASP A 33 5.27 17.85 -3.10
CA ASP A 33 4.16 17.63 -4.05
C ASP A 33 4.59 16.93 -5.35
N LYS A 34 5.74 17.32 -5.91
CA LYS A 34 6.24 16.71 -7.15
C LYS A 34 6.67 15.29 -6.89
N SER A 35 7.37 15.07 -5.77
CA SER A 35 7.82 13.75 -5.41
C SER A 35 6.65 12.82 -5.11
N PHE A 36 5.64 13.27 -4.36
CA PHE A 36 4.41 12.52 -4.15
C PHE A 36 3.78 12.10 -5.48
N LYS A 37 3.51 13.05 -6.38
CA LYS A 37 2.88 12.75 -7.69
C LYS A 37 3.66 11.71 -8.50
N ILE A 38 5.00 11.81 -8.51
CA ILE A 38 5.86 10.86 -9.22
C ILE A 38 5.89 9.51 -8.52
N CYS A 39 6.17 9.48 -7.21
CA CYS A 39 6.24 8.26 -6.39
C CYS A 39 4.89 7.49 -6.53
N THR A 40 3.73 8.17 -6.41
CA THR A 40 2.38 7.58 -6.57
C THR A 40 2.10 7.12 -8.01
N SER A 41 2.49 7.89 -9.02
CA SER A 41 2.28 7.50 -10.43
C SER A 41 3.10 6.27 -10.83
N ILE A 42 4.34 6.16 -10.36
CA ILE A 42 5.20 4.99 -10.61
C ILE A 42 4.57 3.73 -9.99
N VAL A 43 4.11 3.82 -8.72
CA VAL A 43 3.46 2.70 -8.04
C VAL A 43 2.15 2.31 -8.73
N MET A 44 1.36 3.29 -9.17
CA MET A 44 0.15 3.03 -9.95
C MET A 44 0.46 2.32 -11.28
N ILE A 45 1.47 2.77 -12.03
CA ILE A 45 1.91 2.12 -13.28
C ILE A 45 2.38 0.69 -13.00
N TYR A 46 3.15 0.48 -11.93
CA TYR A 46 3.58 -0.86 -11.50
C TYR A 46 2.39 -1.78 -11.27
N TYR A 47 1.35 -1.31 -10.57
CA TYR A 47 0.14 -2.12 -10.35
C TYR A 47 -0.66 -2.39 -11.63
N ILE A 48 -0.75 -1.42 -12.55
CA ILE A 48 -1.41 -1.62 -13.86
C ILE A 48 -0.66 -2.65 -14.70
N ILE A 49 0.67 -2.56 -14.77
CA ILE A 49 1.50 -3.55 -15.48
C ILE A 49 1.35 -4.92 -14.84
N SER A 50 1.34 -4.99 -13.50
CA SER A 50 1.14 -6.24 -12.77
C SER A 50 -0.19 -6.88 -13.12
N LEU A 51 -1.27 -6.09 -13.22
CA LEU A 51 -2.59 -6.57 -13.63
C LEU A 51 -2.56 -7.16 -15.05
N GLY A 52 -1.98 -6.43 -16.01
CA GLY A 52 -1.86 -6.89 -17.40
C GLY A 52 -1.00 -8.14 -17.57
N LEU A 53 0.12 -8.23 -16.85
CA LEU A 53 0.99 -9.42 -16.88
C LEU A 53 0.30 -10.64 -16.27
N TYR A 54 -0.46 -10.48 -15.18
CA TYR A 54 -1.23 -11.58 -14.59
C TYR A 54 -2.24 -12.16 -15.58
N THR A 55 -3.08 -11.31 -16.19
CA THR A 55 -4.07 -11.77 -17.17
C THR A 55 -3.42 -12.41 -18.40
N PHE A 56 -2.26 -11.91 -18.85
CA PHE A 56 -1.52 -12.46 -19.99
C PHE A 56 -0.87 -13.83 -19.69
N ILE A 57 -0.29 -14.01 -18.50
CA ILE A 57 0.47 -15.22 -18.13
C ILE A 57 -0.43 -16.41 -17.82
N TYR A 58 -1.57 -16.15 -17.16
CA TYR A 58 -2.49 -17.20 -16.69
C TYR A 58 -3.61 -17.52 -17.69
N GLY A 59 -3.97 -16.57 -18.56
CA GLY A 59 -5.02 -16.73 -19.56
C GLY A 59 -6.42 -16.87 -18.94
N PHE A 60 -7.45 -16.52 -19.71
CA PHE A 60 -8.85 -16.55 -19.22
C PHE A 60 -9.40 -17.96 -18.94
N SER A 61 -8.75 -19.02 -19.44
CA SER A 61 -9.30 -20.38 -19.44
C SER A 61 -9.00 -21.21 -18.19
N ASN A 62 -8.03 -20.81 -17.35
CA ASN A 62 -7.61 -21.53 -16.13
C ASN A 62 -7.54 -20.62 -14.89
N VAL A 63 -8.47 -19.67 -14.78
CA VAL A 63 -8.50 -18.74 -13.66
C VAL A 63 -9.15 -19.43 -12.46
N SER A 64 -8.37 -19.72 -11.41
CA SER A 64 -8.92 -20.14 -10.12
C SER A 64 -9.57 -18.96 -9.39
N ASP A 65 -10.53 -19.22 -8.51
CA ASP A 65 -11.20 -18.17 -7.70
C ASP A 65 -10.18 -17.27 -6.99
N SER A 66 -9.09 -17.85 -6.48
CA SER A 66 -7.98 -17.13 -5.85
C SER A 66 -7.31 -16.09 -6.76
N ILE A 67 -7.23 -16.36 -8.07
CA ILE A 67 -6.67 -15.42 -9.05
C ILE A 67 -7.67 -14.28 -9.27
N ILE A 68 -8.96 -14.58 -9.42
CA ILE A 68 -10.03 -13.56 -9.58
C ILE A 68 -10.03 -12.59 -8.40
N TYR A 69 -9.99 -13.11 -7.17
CA TYR A 69 -9.93 -12.25 -5.97
C TYR A 69 -8.70 -11.35 -5.95
N SER A 70 -7.55 -11.86 -6.40
CA SER A 70 -6.32 -11.08 -6.47
C SER A 70 -6.40 -9.96 -7.51
N GLU A 71 -7.02 -10.20 -8.66
CA GLU A 71 -7.22 -9.19 -9.71
C GLU A 71 -8.20 -8.09 -9.27
N ILE A 72 -9.30 -8.46 -8.62
CA ILE A 72 -10.28 -7.50 -8.09
C ILE A 72 -9.63 -6.59 -7.04
N MET A 73 -8.85 -7.17 -6.12
CA MET A 73 -8.09 -6.39 -5.13
C MET A 73 -7.12 -5.43 -5.80
N LEU A 74 -6.36 -5.90 -6.79
CA LEU A 74 -5.38 -5.10 -7.51
C LEU A 74 -6.06 -3.94 -8.27
N LEU A 75 -7.21 -4.19 -8.92
CA LEU A 75 -8.02 -3.16 -9.55
C LEU A 75 -8.49 -2.11 -8.53
N GLY A 76 -8.97 -2.54 -7.37
CA GLY A 76 -9.34 -1.63 -6.28
C GLY A 76 -8.18 -0.74 -5.83
N ILE A 77 -6.95 -1.25 -5.82
CA ILE A 77 -5.75 -0.48 -5.50
C ILE A 77 -5.43 0.55 -6.58
N VAL A 78 -5.59 0.21 -7.85
CA VAL A 78 -5.44 1.20 -8.93
C VAL A 78 -6.46 2.32 -8.78
N VAL A 79 -7.73 1.99 -8.52
CA VAL A 79 -8.80 2.97 -8.30
C VAL A 79 -8.50 3.86 -7.08
N SER A 80 -8.01 3.28 -5.98
CA SER A 80 -7.67 4.07 -4.78
C SER A 80 -6.52 5.06 -5.04
N HIS A 81 -5.55 4.72 -5.89
CA HIS A 81 -4.48 5.64 -6.31
C HIS A 81 -5.00 6.76 -7.22
N VAL A 82 -5.94 6.45 -8.12
CA VAL A 82 -6.61 7.47 -8.95
C VAL A 82 -7.35 8.47 -8.06
N PHE A 83 -8.12 7.99 -7.09
CA PHE A 83 -8.80 8.84 -6.12
C PHE A 83 -7.83 9.64 -5.25
N LEU A 84 -6.69 9.06 -4.85
CA LEU A 84 -5.65 9.79 -4.13
C LEU A 84 -5.15 11.00 -4.95
N LEU A 85 -4.78 10.77 -6.22
CA LEU A 85 -4.27 11.84 -7.10
C LEU A 85 -5.32 12.93 -7.35
N GLU A 86 -6.57 12.55 -7.62
CA GLU A 86 -7.68 13.49 -7.79
C GLU A 86 -8.03 14.21 -6.48
N GLY A 87 -7.97 13.52 -5.35
CA GLY A 87 -8.19 14.05 -4.01
C GLY A 87 -7.22 15.16 -3.68
N VAL A 88 -5.93 14.92 -3.89
CA VAL A 88 -4.88 15.93 -3.69
C VAL A 88 -5.04 17.09 -4.68
N LYS A 89 -5.34 16.81 -5.95
CA LYS A 89 -5.52 17.86 -6.98
C LYS A 89 -6.71 18.78 -6.70
N LYS A 90 -7.83 18.23 -6.23
CA LYS A 90 -9.08 18.96 -5.95
C LYS A 90 -9.22 19.37 -4.48
N LEU A 91 -8.19 19.12 -3.65
CA LEU A 91 -8.21 19.38 -2.22
C LEU A 91 -9.43 18.74 -1.51
N LYS A 92 -9.78 17.51 -1.89
CA LYS A 92 -10.91 16.75 -1.33
C LYS A 92 -10.41 15.69 -0.33
N SER A 93 -10.47 16.04 0.96
CA SER A 93 -10.02 15.17 2.08
C SER A 93 -10.66 13.78 2.07
N PHE A 94 -11.92 13.69 1.64
CA PHE A 94 -12.64 12.41 1.55
C PHE A 94 -11.90 11.36 0.71
N TYR A 95 -11.43 11.71 -0.49
CA TYR A 95 -10.71 10.77 -1.36
C TYR A 95 -9.34 10.39 -0.79
N MET A 96 -8.67 11.33 -0.09
CA MET A 96 -7.39 11.05 0.55
C MET A 96 -7.55 10.08 1.73
N ILE A 97 -8.60 10.26 2.54
CA ILE A 97 -8.92 9.35 3.65
C ILE A 97 -9.33 7.96 3.14
N GLN A 98 -10.08 7.88 2.03
CA GLN A 98 -10.39 6.60 1.40
C GLN A 98 -9.14 5.82 1.00
N PHE A 99 -8.13 6.49 0.43
CA PHE A 99 -6.85 5.86 0.13
C PHE A 99 -6.18 5.31 1.39
N ILE A 100 -6.10 6.11 2.46
CA ILE A 100 -5.49 5.68 3.74
C ILE A 100 -6.13 4.38 4.21
N MET A 101 -7.47 4.33 4.27
CA MET A 101 -8.18 3.14 4.74
C MET A 101 -8.01 1.95 3.80
N PHE A 102 -8.26 2.13 2.49
CA PHE A 102 -8.28 1.01 1.54
C PHE A 102 -6.89 0.43 1.31
N TYR A 103 -5.87 1.28 1.14
CA TYR A 103 -4.49 0.83 0.96
C TYR A 103 -3.92 0.24 2.26
N GLY A 104 -4.31 0.78 3.42
CA GLY A 104 -3.95 0.20 4.72
C GLY A 104 -4.49 -1.23 4.91
N ILE A 105 -5.77 -1.46 4.59
CA ILE A 105 -6.37 -2.81 4.62
C ILE A 105 -5.65 -3.74 3.65
N TYR A 106 -5.33 -3.27 2.45
CA TYR A 106 -4.59 -4.06 1.47
C TYR A 106 -3.22 -4.50 1.97
N ILE A 107 -2.45 -3.61 2.62
CA ILE A 107 -1.16 -3.99 3.24
C ILE A 107 -1.36 -5.11 4.26
N ILE A 108 -2.39 -5.01 5.11
CA ILE A 108 -2.69 -6.05 6.12
C ILE A 108 -2.98 -7.39 5.44
N VAL A 109 -3.81 -7.40 4.39
CA VAL A 109 -4.14 -8.62 3.63
C VAL A 109 -2.88 -9.23 3.00
N VAL A 110 -1.99 -8.40 2.44
CA VAL A 110 -0.70 -8.87 1.90
C VAL A 110 0.14 -9.49 3.01
N ILE A 111 0.29 -8.84 4.16
CA ILE A 111 1.05 -9.40 5.30
C ILE A 111 0.50 -10.77 5.72
N LEU A 112 -0.82 -10.91 5.85
CA LEU A 112 -1.45 -12.19 6.22
C LEU A 112 -1.18 -13.29 5.18
N LYS A 113 -1.21 -12.95 3.89
CA LYS A 113 -0.86 -13.88 2.81
C LYS A 113 0.61 -14.32 2.90
N GLU A 114 1.52 -13.39 3.15
CA GLU A 114 2.95 -13.70 3.26
C GLU A 114 3.27 -14.53 4.52
N ILE A 115 2.54 -14.33 5.62
CA ILE A 115 2.60 -15.22 6.80
C ILE A 115 2.23 -16.65 6.41
N SER A 116 1.20 -16.86 5.60
CA SER A 116 0.83 -18.19 5.13
C SER A 116 1.96 -18.85 4.33
N ILE A 117 2.69 -18.10 3.50
CA ILE A 117 3.83 -18.62 2.73
C ILE A 117 4.97 -19.04 3.67
N ILE A 118 5.25 -18.23 4.70
CA ILE A 118 6.26 -18.55 5.72
C ILE A 118 5.85 -19.84 6.46
N MET A 119 4.57 -19.98 6.83
CA MET A 119 4.06 -21.18 7.48
C MET A 119 4.17 -22.41 6.57
N SER A 120 3.91 -22.28 5.27
CA SER A 120 4.14 -23.36 4.30
C SER A 120 5.62 -23.74 4.20
N ALA A 121 6.54 -22.77 4.22
CA ALA A 121 7.97 -23.02 4.19
C ALA A 121 8.49 -23.72 5.46
N ILE A 122 7.94 -23.37 6.63
CA ILE A 122 8.23 -24.06 7.90
C ILE A 122 7.66 -25.48 7.84
N GLY A 123 6.38 -25.62 7.44
CA GLY A 123 5.70 -26.90 7.31
C GLY A 123 6.40 -27.86 6.35
N PHE A 124 6.96 -27.36 5.25
CA PHE A 124 7.76 -28.14 4.31
C PHE A 124 8.98 -28.81 4.98
N LYS A 125 9.56 -28.18 6.01
CA LYS A 125 10.72 -28.73 6.74
C LYS A 125 10.33 -29.64 7.91
N THR A 126 9.13 -29.46 8.46
CA THR A 126 8.74 -30.10 9.74
C THR A 126 7.63 -31.13 9.60
N SER A 127 6.92 -31.18 8.47
CA SER A 127 5.78 -32.06 8.25
C SER A 127 5.88 -32.77 6.90
N GLU A 128 5.92 -34.09 6.93
CA GLU A 128 5.97 -34.95 5.74
C GLU A 128 4.73 -34.78 4.87
N ASN A 129 3.53 -34.71 5.45
CA ASN A 129 2.28 -34.46 4.73
C ASN A 129 2.29 -33.12 3.95
N ILE A 130 2.85 -32.06 4.55
CA ILE A 130 2.95 -30.75 3.89
C ILE A 130 4.01 -30.80 2.78
N ARG A 131 5.15 -31.47 3.03
CA ARG A 131 6.19 -31.70 2.03
C ARG A 131 5.65 -32.44 0.81
N GLU A 132 4.93 -33.54 1.01
CA GLU A 132 4.32 -34.33 -0.06
C GLU A 132 3.28 -33.53 -0.84
N SER A 133 2.41 -32.78 -0.15
CA SER A 133 1.41 -31.90 -0.78
C SER A 133 2.06 -30.84 -1.69
N ILE A 134 3.12 -30.19 -1.20
CA ILE A 134 3.86 -29.19 -1.98
C ILE A 134 4.53 -29.84 -3.18
N ILE A 135 5.22 -30.97 -2.99
CA ILE A 135 5.87 -31.70 -4.10
C ILE A 135 4.82 -32.10 -5.15
N PHE A 136 3.66 -32.58 -4.72
CA PHE A 136 2.56 -32.94 -5.60
C PHE A 136 2.04 -31.74 -6.41
N GLU A 137 1.85 -30.58 -5.78
CA GLU A 137 1.44 -29.34 -6.46
C GLU A 137 2.46 -28.91 -7.52
N TYR A 138 3.74 -28.99 -7.18
CA TYR A 138 4.86 -28.69 -8.06
C TYR A 138 4.96 -29.68 -9.24
N GLN A 139 4.64 -30.96 -9.03
CA GLN A 139 4.61 -31.99 -10.07
C GLN A 139 3.39 -31.85 -10.99
N ASN A 140 2.22 -31.48 -10.46
CA ASN A 140 1.01 -31.26 -11.26
C ASN A 140 1.02 -29.93 -12.02
N ASN A 141 1.95 -29.03 -11.73
CA ASN A 141 2.13 -27.82 -12.50
C ASN A 141 2.93 -28.11 -13.78
N ASN A 142 2.23 -28.22 -14.92
CA ASN A 142 2.80 -28.54 -16.24
C ASN A 142 4.04 -27.72 -16.63
N ARG A 143 4.16 -26.47 -16.15
CA ARG A 143 5.35 -25.62 -16.42
C ARG A 143 6.56 -26.05 -15.58
N LEU A 144 6.34 -26.44 -14.33
CA LEU A 144 7.40 -26.79 -13.38
C LEU A 144 7.79 -28.27 -13.46
N TYR A 145 6.88 -29.15 -13.92
CA TYR A 145 7.11 -30.59 -14.05
C TYR A 145 8.38 -30.92 -14.86
N SER A 146 8.60 -30.23 -15.98
CA SER A 146 9.77 -30.44 -16.86
C SER A 146 11.12 -30.08 -16.19
N ILE A 147 11.08 -29.20 -15.18
CA ILE A 147 12.25 -28.77 -14.40
C ILE A 147 12.47 -29.76 -13.24
N ILE A 148 11.39 -30.14 -12.55
CA ILE A 148 11.42 -30.98 -11.35
C ILE A 148 11.75 -32.44 -11.67
N SER A 149 11.22 -32.98 -12.76
CA SER A 149 11.44 -34.37 -13.20
C SER A 149 12.92 -34.71 -13.46
N LYS A 150 13.80 -33.69 -13.53
CA LYS A 150 15.25 -33.84 -13.72
C LYS A 150 16.03 -34.02 -12.41
N TYR A 151 15.42 -33.75 -11.25
CA TYR A 151 16.10 -33.79 -9.96
C TYR A 151 15.86 -35.12 -9.23
N LYS A 152 16.91 -35.64 -8.56
CA LYS A 152 16.74 -36.69 -7.56
C LYS A 152 16.09 -36.11 -6.30
N GLU A 153 15.40 -36.93 -5.52
CA GLU A 153 14.60 -36.49 -4.36
C GLU A 153 15.34 -35.54 -3.40
N LYS A 154 16.58 -35.87 -3.00
CA LYS A 154 17.40 -34.97 -2.16
C LYS A 154 17.74 -33.63 -2.82
N GLN A 155 17.96 -33.62 -4.14
CA GLN A 155 18.24 -32.38 -4.88
C GLN A 155 16.97 -31.54 -5.06
N LEU A 156 15.80 -32.19 -5.11
CA LEU A 156 14.50 -31.52 -5.18
C LEU A 156 14.18 -30.78 -3.88
N ASP A 157 14.42 -31.40 -2.72
CA ASP A 157 14.22 -30.75 -1.42
C ASP A 157 15.12 -29.53 -1.23
N GLU A 158 16.40 -29.64 -1.60
CA GLU A 158 17.35 -28.53 -1.56
C GLU A 158 16.94 -27.38 -2.49
N PHE A 159 16.44 -27.72 -3.70
CA PHE A 159 15.93 -26.75 -4.65
C PHE A 159 14.70 -26.01 -4.10
N ILE A 160 13.67 -26.74 -3.63
CA ILE A 160 12.44 -26.14 -3.08
C ILE A 160 12.75 -25.29 -1.84
N SER A 161 13.60 -25.77 -0.94
CA SER A 161 14.04 -25.02 0.24
C SER A 161 14.76 -23.72 -0.13
N SER A 162 15.60 -23.75 -1.18
CA SER A 162 16.25 -22.56 -1.73
C SER A 162 15.22 -21.59 -2.31
N CYS A 163 14.26 -22.07 -3.09
CA CYS A 163 13.16 -21.26 -3.64
C CYS A 163 12.37 -20.56 -2.53
N PHE A 164 12.03 -21.26 -1.45
CA PHE A 164 11.35 -20.65 -0.29
C PHE A 164 12.21 -19.56 0.35
N LYS A 165 13.52 -19.79 0.54
CA LYS A 165 14.43 -18.79 1.11
C LYS A 165 14.46 -17.51 0.27
N TYR A 166 14.65 -17.64 -1.04
CA TYR A 166 14.65 -16.47 -1.94
C TYR A 166 13.31 -15.76 -1.93
N THR A 167 12.20 -16.52 -2.00
CA THR A 167 10.84 -15.97 -1.96
C THR A 167 10.61 -15.15 -0.69
N ILE A 168 10.91 -15.70 0.48
CA ILE A 168 10.73 -15.01 1.77
C ILE A 168 11.52 -13.70 1.80
N ILE A 169 12.79 -13.71 1.38
CA ILE A 169 13.63 -12.49 1.37
C ILE A 169 13.02 -11.42 0.47
N THR A 170 12.63 -11.79 -0.76
CA THR A 170 12.03 -10.84 -1.71
C THR A 170 10.72 -10.25 -1.17
N LYS A 171 9.90 -11.07 -0.49
CA LYS A 171 8.61 -10.65 0.07
C LYS A 171 8.75 -9.74 1.28
N ILE A 172 9.75 -9.95 2.13
CA ILE A 172 10.07 -9.03 3.23
C ILE A 172 10.45 -7.65 2.66
N ILE A 173 11.29 -7.61 1.63
CA ILE A 173 11.70 -6.34 0.99
C ILE A 173 10.49 -5.63 0.39
N GLU A 174 9.62 -6.35 -0.31
CA GLU A 174 8.38 -5.83 -0.89
C GLU A 174 7.46 -5.20 0.17
N ILE A 175 7.21 -5.90 1.29
CA ILE A 175 6.39 -5.38 2.40
C ILE A 175 6.99 -4.11 2.99
N VAL A 176 8.31 -4.09 3.23
CA VAL A 176 8.99 -2.91 3.78
C VAL A 176 8.83 -1.69 2.87
N ILE A 177 9.00 -1.88 1.56
CA ILE A 177 8.80 -0.81 0.57
C ILE A 177 7.34 -0.34 0.58
N MET A 178 6.37 -1.25 0.62
CA MET A 178 4.94 -0.91 0.66
C MET A 178 4.55 -0.12 1.91
N ILE A 179 5.01 -0.55 3.09
CA ILE A 179 4.77 0.14 4.36
C ILE A 179 5.41 1.53 4.33
N TYR A 180 6.66 1.63 3.87
CA TYR A 180 7.35 2.91 3.75
C TYR A 180 6.59 3.86 2.81
N TYR A 181 6.20 3.39 1.63
CA TYR A 181 5.38 4.15 0.69
C TYR A 181 4.08 4.63 1.32
N TYR A 182 3.36 3.75 2.03
CA TYR A 182 2.12 4.11 2.72
C TYR A 182 2.32 5.20 3.76
N LEU A 183 3.32 5.06 4.64
CA LEU A 183 3.60 6.06 5.68
C LEU A 183 3.96 7.43 5.09
N VAL A 184 4.74 7.45 4.01
CA VAL A 184 5.07 8.70 3.29
C VAL A 184 3.81 9.36 2.73
N ASN A 185 2.94 8.59 2.08
CA ASN A 185 1.69 9.12 1.52
C ASN A 185 0.74 9.60 2.63
N CYS A 186 0.58 8.85 3.73
CA CYS A 186 -0.24 9.27 4.86
C CYS A 186 0.27 10.57 5.49
N SER A 187 1.59 10.67 5.70
CA SER A 187 2.22 11.90 6.20
C SER A 187 1.92 13.09 5.29
N TYR A 188 2.02 12.91 3.96
CA TYR A 188 1.70 13.95 2.98
C TYR A 188 0.22 14.32 2.97
N ILE A 189 -0.68 13.33 3.06
CA ILE A 189 -2.12 13.55 3.11
C ILE A 189 -2.50 14.39 4.33
N GLU A 190 -1.94 14.09 5.50
CA GLU A 190 -2.18 14.90 6.69
C GLU A 190 -1.73 16.35 6.53
N ASP A 191 -0.55 16.57 5.93
CA ASP A 191 -0.08 17.93 5.64
C ASP A 191 -1.07 18.68 4.71
N MET A 192 -1.66 17.98 3.73
CA MET A 192 -2.67 18.55 2.84
C MET A 192 -4.01 18.78 3.53
N ILE A 193 -4.44 17.91 4.43
CA ILE A 193 -5.67 18.09 5.21
C ILE A 193 -5.52 19.28 6.16
N GLU A 194 -4.40 19.39 6.87
CA GLU A 194 -4.09 20.54 7.72
C GLU A 194 -4.14 21.85 6.92
N PHE A 195 -3.62 21.85 5.69
CA PHE A 195 -3.67 22.99 4.77
C PHE A 195 -5.12 23.38 4.40
N VAL A 196 -5.95 22.41 4.01
CA VAL A 196 -7.36 22.64 3.65
C VAL A 196 -8.17 23.17 4.82
N GLU A 197 -8.03 22.57 6.01
CA GLU A 197 -8.71 23.04 7.21
C GLU A 197 -8.32 24.47 7.56
N HIS A 198 -7.05 24.84 7.33
CA HIS A 198 -6.61 26.21 7.52
C HIS A 198 -7.29 27.13 6.51
N GLU A 199 -7.27 26.80 5.22
CA GLU A 199 -7.90 27.62 4.17
C GLU A 199 -9.40 27.81 4.38
N ASP A 200 -10.13 26.76 4.76
CA ASP A 200 -11.57 26.82 5.03
C ASP A 200 -11.90 27.72 6.23
N ARG A 201 -11.10 27.68 7.30
CA ARG A 201 -11.26 28.60 8.46
C ARG A 201 -11.03 30.06 8.05
N PHE A 202 -10.09 30.33 7.16
CA PHE A 202 -9.87 31.70 6.65
C PHE A 202 -11.07 32.19 5.84
N ARG A 203 -11.63 31.34 4.97
CA ARG A 203 -12.85 31.67 4.21
C ARG A 203 -14.05 31.92 5.11
N GLU A 204 -14.23 31.11 6.15
CA GLU A 204 -15.29 31.30 7.14
C GLU A 204 -15.13 32.64 7.87
N TYR A 205 -13.90 33.00 8.25
CA TYR A 205 -13.60 34.28 8.88
C TYR A 205 -13.89 35.48 7.95
N GLU A 206 -13.50 35.40 6.67
CA GLU A 206 -13.82 36.43 5.67
C GLU A 206 -15.33 36.60 5.49
N ASN A 207 -16.08 35.50 5.33
CA ASN A 207 -17.53 35.54 5.18
C ASN A 207 -18.23 36.13 6.42
N ASN A 208 -17.73 35.82 7.62
CA ASN A 208 -18.28 36.36 8.87
C ASN A 208 -17.98 37.86 9.06
N ILE A 209 -16.91 38.38 8.46
CA ILE A 209 -16.64 39.84 8.45
C ILE A 209 -17.58 40.54 7.47
N GLU A 210 -17.88 39.94 6.32
CA GLU A 210 -18.77 40.52 5.32
C GLU A 210 -20.24 40.56 5.76
N THR A 211 -20.71 39.54 6.48
CA THR A 211 -22.10 39.51 7.00
C THR A 211 -22.35 40.45 8.18
N ASN A 212 -21.30 40.90 8.87
CA ASN A 212 -21.39 41.86 9.97
C ASN A 212 -21.16 43.33 9.56
N LYS A 213 -21.01 43.61 8.26
CA LYS A 213 -20.97 44.97 7.69
C LYS A 213 -22.33 45.37 7.12
#